data_AF-A0A6H1RBX3-F1
#
_entry.id   AF-A0A6H1RBX3-F1
#
_cell.length_a   1.000
_cell.length_b   1.000
_cell.length_c   1.000
_cell.angle_alpha   90.00
_cell.angle_beta   90.00
_cell.angle_gamma   90.00
#
_symmetry.space_group_name_H-M   'P 1'
#
loop_
_entity.id
_entity.type
_entity.pdbx_description
1 polymer ?
#
loop_
_entity_poly.entity_id
_entity_poly.type
_entity_poly.pdbx_seq_one_letter_code
_entity_poly.pdbx_strand_id
1 'polypeptide(L)'
;MPTGLVRWLSARTAHGTPADPCRLILRDSARACGRRIPGSYPTPGPRTASGSACTDKPAGIGSGVAASSVGVCHSRRPGRAQDAVGAAGQSAPVCTIAGLFAFVPAHRENSADDAELDEEADAEETTQLQVTAIDPASPSISGVGLAPFRGWRVAPERLRDLAGRYATPWDQHAGAWDGSAEEAASVLRSWQRSGALVREPARALYAYEQTGPRGSQRGLLAAVHLDSRLLPHEDVIPSRANGIGRVLEVGRLNLEPLLLGYSGGGRTAAHLDAATRRTPASEVLASDGQRHRLWRMTDQAAHADITAELSRIPAFLADGHHRWVAARQLRRYLHAEGRGTGPWDYISGLLVDVQRSPMALSPVHRVLPHVNPTAALNSAATRFRVARLRGGLTEWLRVLRQNAQHAIAFVVVTGHEAFLLTDPHQAFVAEELRRVPAALRRMQLTVLHAAVIETLWRVPDSPEDIHYEASPTKAARQVQEFGGIAVLVAPPRQADLQNAAGAGLRLPRKSTSFGPRPHPGLVLRLFDED
;
A
#
# COMPACT_ATOMS: atom_id res chain seq x y z
N MET A 1 50.84 -3.10 25.94
CA MET A 1 52.25 -2.97 26.38
C MET A 1 53.03 -4.19 25.88
N PRO A 2 54.31 -4.03 25.50
CA PRO A 2 54.71 -4.07 24.07
C PRO A 2 55.54 -5.32 23.72
N THR A 3 56.15 -5.56 22.55
CA THR A 3 56.62 -4.80 21.35
C THR A 3 56.43 -5.67 20.09
N GLY A 4 56.64 -5.27 18.81
CA GLY A 4 56.97 -4.01 18.10
C GLY A 4 56.97 -4.36 16.59
N LEU A 5 56.30 -3.63 15.69
CA LEU A 5 56.68 -2.36 15.05
C LEU A 5 57.96 -2.44 14.20
N VAL A 6 57.77 -2.46 12.87
CA VAL A 6 58.79 -2.13 11.84
C VAL A 6 58.20 -1.06 10.93
N ARG A 7 58.94 0.04 10.76
CA ARG A 7 58.67 1.09 9.75
C ARG A 7 59.59 0.88 8.54
N TRP A 8 59.16 1.36 7.38
CA TRP A 8 60.09 1.91 6.38
C TRP A 8 59.61 3.27 5.88
N LEU A 9 60.55 4.10 5.45
CA LEU A 9 60.34 5.53 5.21
C LEU A 9 60.14 5.87 3.73
N SER A 10 59.17 6.75 3.53
CA SER A 10 59.08 7.84 2.56
C SER A 10 60.23 8.10 1.59
N ALA A 11 59.85 8.38 0.33
CA ALA A 11 60.42 9.44 -0.47
C ALA A 11 59.29 10.39 -0.93
N ARG A 12 59.54 11.70 -1.00
CA ARG A 12 58.61 12.73 -1.49
C ARG A 12 59.24 13.45 -2.70
N THR A 13 58.45 13.74 -3.74
CA THR A 13 58.37 15.02 -4.50
C THR A 13 57.51 14.81 -5.77
N ALA A 14 56.92 15.81 -6.42
CA ALA A 14 56.31 17.07 -5.97
C ALA A 14 55.51 17.70 -7.15
N HIS A 15 54.38 18.38 -6.86
CA HIS A 15 53.62 19.37 -7.67
C HIS A 15 53.24 19.06 -9.15
N GLY A 16 52.01 19.41 -9.58
CA GLY A 16 51.64 19.28 -11.01
C GLY A 16 50.16 19.45 -11.43
N THR A 17 49.43 20.43 -10.93
CA THR A 17 48.17 20.94 -11.53
C THR A 17 48.34 22.43 -11.87
N PRO A 18 47.59 23.04 -12.82
CA PRO A 18 46.31 22.60 -13.43
C PRO A 18 46.25 22.67 -14.98
N ALA A 19 45.13 22.22 -15.57
CA ALA A 19 44.50 22.82 -16.77
C ALA A 19 43.09 22.21 -17.04
N ASP A 20 42.09 23.08 -17.27
CA ASP A 20 40.82 22.75 -17.94
C ASP A 20 40.83 23.39 -19.35
N PRO A 21 40.27 22.72 -20.38
CA PRO A 21 39.70 23.48 -21.48
C PRO A 21 38.36 22.90 -22.00
N CYS A 22 37.26 23.58 -21.70
CA CYS A 22 36.06 23.52 -22.54
C CYS A 22 36.33 24.09 -23.95
N ARG A 23 36.11 23.32 -25.03
CA ARG A 23 35.54 23.87 -26.28
C ARG A 23 34.96 22.86 -27.28
N LEU A 24 33.82 23.28 -27.84
CA LEU A 24 33.08 22.86 -29.04
C LEU A 24 33.74 21.88 -30.03
N ILE A 25 32.91 21.00 -30.60
CA ILE A 25 32.47 21.14 -32.01
C ILE A 25 31.02 20.63 -32.18
N LEU A 26 30.16 21.48 -32.74
CA LEU A 26 28.91 21.08 -33.41
C LEU A 26 29.16 21.17 -34.92
N ARG A 27 28.72 20.17 -35.70
CA ARG A 27 28.48 20.31 -37.14
C ARG A 27 27.31 19.46 -37.60
N ASP A 28 26.24 20.12 -38.03
CA ASP A 28 25.24 19.55 -38.92
C ASP A 28 25.88 19.17 -40.28
N SER A 29 25.28 18.19 -40.96
CA SER A 29 25.15 18.17 -42.42
C SER A 29 24.08 17.18 -42.85
N ALA A 30 22.99 17.69 -43.42
CA ALA A 30 21.95 16.91 -44.09
C ALA A 30 21.90 17.27 -45.59
N ARG A 31 21.26 16.41 -46.40
CA ARG A 31 21.05 16.50 -47.88
C ARG A 31 22.26 16.00 -48.72
N ALA A 32 22.06 15.38 -49.90
CA ALA A 32 20.86 14.71 -50.46
C ALA A 32 21.18 13.87 -51.73
N CYS A 33 20.30 12.89 -52.03
CA CYS A 33 19.94 12.33 -53.34
C CYS A 33 20.98 11.62 -54.25
N GLY A 34 20.66 10.38 -54.70
CA GLY A 34 21.50 9.64 -55.67
C GLY A 34 20.97 8.34 -56.31
N ARG A 35 19.79 8.34 -56.97
CA ARG A 35 19.26 7.30 -57.94
C ARG A 35 18.38 6.14 -57.38
N ARG A 36 17.95 5.20 -58.27
CA ARG A 36 16.58 4.62 -58.36
C ARG A 36 16.49 3.07 -58.36
N ILE A 37 15.47 2.52 -57.67
CA ILE A 37 14.33 1.62 -58.11
C ILE A 37 14.59 0.64 -59.28
N PRO A 38 14.07 -0.64 -59.31
CA PRO A 38 12.90 -1.26 -58.60
C PRO A 38 13.21 -2.58 -57.83
N GLY A 39 12.27 -3.34 -57.21
CA GLY A 39 10.84 -3.14 -56.86
C GLY A 39 9.92 -4.36 -57.12
N SER A 40 8.97 -4.70 -56.21
CA SER A 40 7.60 -5.24 -56.49
C SER A 40 6.77 -5.72 -55.26
N TYR A 41 5.49 -5.32 -55.24
CA TYR A 41 4.20 -5.92 -54.77
C TYR A 41 4.07 -7.23 -53.92
N PRO A 42 2.88 -7.54 -53.33
CA PRO A 42 1.76 -6.68 -52.88
C PRO A 42 1.13 -7.07 -51.50
N THR A 43 0.15 -6.29 -51.04
CA THR A 43 -0.83 -6.63 -49.98
C THR A 43 -2.13 -7.23 -50.55
N PRO A 44 -2.94 -7.94 -49.73
CA PRO A 44 -4.35 -8.24 -50.04
C PRO A 44 -5.35 -7.41 -49.20
N GLY A 45 -6.50 -7.07 -49.81
CA GLY A 45 -7.67 -6.46 -49.17
C GLY A 45 -8.88 -7.41 -49.08
N PRO A 46 -10.02 -6.97 -48.52
CA PRO A 46 -11.16 -7.83 -48.18
C PRO A 46 -12.12 -8.14 -49.35
N ARG A 47 -12.96 -9.16 -49.19
CA ARG A 47 -14.11 -9.51 -50.06
C ARG A 47 -15.31 -10.03 -49.28
N THR A 48 -16.46 -10.14 -49.97
CA THR A 48 -17.81 -10.35 -49.42
C THR A 48 -18.57 -11.52 -50.06
N ALA A 49 -19.45 -12.12 -49.26
CA ALA A 49 -20.73 -12.78 -49.62
C ALA A 49 -20.77 -14.08 -50.49
N SER A 50 -21.90 -14.80 -50.31
CA SER A 50 -22.44 -15.99 -51.01
C SER A 50 -21.62 -17.31 -51.01
N GLY A 51 -22.24 -18.50 -50.95
CA GLY A 51 -23.65 -18.84 -50.66
C GLY A 51 -24.03 -20.30 -51.01
N SER A 52 -25.12 -20.83 -50.42
CA SER A 52 -25.74 -22.16 -50.68
C SER A 52 -24.90 -23.40 -50.22
N ALA A 53 -25.45 -24.59 -49.91
CA ALA A 53 -26.83 -25.08 -49.71
C ALA A 53 -26.86 -26.34 -48.80
N CYS A 54 -28.07 -26.72 -48.36
CA CYS A 54 -28.64 -28.07 -48.09
C CYS A 54 -27.72 -29.29 -47.80
N THR A 55 -28.02 -30.20 -46.85
CA THR A 55 -29.24 -30.49 -46.05
C THR A 55 -28.91 -30.53 -44.52
N ASP A 56 -29.51 -31.24 -43.54
CA ASP A 56 -30.62 -32.23 -43.46
C ASP A 56 -31.30 -32.33 -42.06
N LYS A 57 -32.11 -33.38 -41.85
CA LYS A 57 -32.86 -33.80 -40.64
C LYS A 57 -32.89 -35.36 -40.54
N PRO A 58 -33.45 -36.05 -39.51
CA PRO A 58 -34.61 -35.71 -38.65
C PRO A 58 -34.40 -35.87 -37.11
N ALA A 59 -35.03 -35.04 -36.26
CA ALA A 59 -36.27 -35.27 -35.48
C ALA A 59 -36.13 -36.06 -34.14
N GLY A 60 -36.84 -35.71 -33.05
CA GLY A 60 -37.74 -34.56 -32.86
C GLY A 60 -38.58 -34.61 -31.57
N ILE A 61 -39.64 -33.77 -31.52
CA ILE A 61 -40.76 -33.72 -30.54
C ILE A 61 -40.40 -33.13 -29.14
N GLY A 62 -41.12 -32.14 -28.58
CA GLY A 62 -42.20 -31.30 -29.16
C GLY A 62 -42.89 -30.33 -28.17
N SER A 63 -43.70 -29.38 -28.71
CA SER A 63 -44.67 -28.44 -28.06
C SER A 63 -44.19 -27.46 -26.95
N GLY A 64 -44.59 -26.18 -26.89
CA GLY A 64 -45.40 -25.29 -27.77
C GLY A 64 -45.11 -23.79 -27.43
N VAL A 65 -45.14 -22.82 -28.36
CA VAL A 65 -46.30 -22.03 -28.88
C VAL A 65 -46.97 -21.18 -27.79
N ALA A 66 -47.16 -19.84 -27.87
CA ALA A 66 -47.06 -18.81 -28.94
C ALA A 66 -46.25 -17.57 -28.43
N ALA A 67 -45.64 -16.63 -29.20
CA ALA A 67 -45.97 -15.93 -30.46
C ALA A 67 -47.13 -14.90 -30.30
N SER A 68 -47.09 -13.62 -30.72
CA SER A 68 -46.11 -12.75 -31.44
C SER A 68 -46.21 -11.30 -30.88
N SER A 69 -45.75 -10.15 -31.43
CA SER A 69 -45.25 -9.73 -32.76
C SER A 69 -44.29 -8.49 -32.67
N VAL A 70 -44.27 -7.60 -33.69
CA VAL A 70 -43.32 -6.47 -33.89
C VAL A 70 -44.04 -5.28 -34.58
N GLY A 71 -43.56 -4.03 -34.40
CA GLY A 71 -43.97 -2.88 -35.23
C GLY A 71 -42.95 -1.72 -35.24
N VAL A 72 -42.66 -1.15 -36.42
CA VAL A 72 -41.69 -0.05 -36.65
C VAL A 72 -42.17 0.90 -37.77
N CYS A 73 -42.12 2.21 -37.55
CA CYS A 73 -42.05 3.30 -38.56
C CYS A 73 -41.68 4.62 -37.82
N HIS A 74 -40.72 5.47 -38.23
CA HIS A 74 -40.51 6.25 -39.47
C HIS A 74 -41.29 7.59 -39.59
N SER A 75 -40.58 8.67 -39.22
CA SER A 75 -40.56 10.06 -39.75
C SER A 75 -41.82 10.82 -40.23
N ARG A 76 -41.97 12.07 -39.75
CA ARG A 76 -42.14 13.32 -40.56
C ARG A 76 -42.13 14.62 -39.71
N ARG A 77 -41.77 15.75 -40.34
CA ARG A 77 -42.07 17.15 -39.92
C ARG A 77 -43.21 17.69 -40.81
N PRO A 78 -44.03 18.65 -40.35
CA PRO A 78 -43.81 20.10 -40.56
C PRO A 78 -44.00 20.91 -39.23
N GLY A 79 -43.90 22.24 -39.15
CA GLY A 79 -43.63 23.29 -40.14
C GLY A 79 -43.40 24.67 -39.47
N ARG A 80 -43.04 25.69 -40.27
CA ARG A 80 -42.85 27.12 -39.89
C ARG A 80 -44.19 27.77 -39.42
N ALA A 81 -44.27 28.98 -38.84
CA ALA A 81 -43.44 30.21 -38.96
C ALA A 81 -43.70 31.16 -37.74
N GLN A 82 -43.13 32.37 -37.52
CA GLN A 82 -41.98 33.17 -38.03
C GLN A 82 -41.65 34.22 -36.90
N ASP A 83 -40.92 35.35 -36.97
CA ASP A 83 -40.29 36.17 -38.04
C ASP A 83 -39.06 36.99 -37.52
N ALA A 84 -38.70 38.10 -38.19
CA ALA A 84 -37.61 39.06 -37.92
C ALA A 84 -37.85 40.02 -36.71
N VAL A 85 -36.95 40.92 -36.25
CA VAL A 85 -35.82 41.71 -36.85
C VAL A 85 -34.74 41.94 -35.77
N GLY A 86 -33.43 42.18 -36.02
CA GLY A 86 -32.65 42.18 -37.27
C GLY A 86 -31.72 43.41 -37.47
N ALA A 87 -30.56 43.48 -36.79
CA ALA A 87 -29.52 44.53 -36.95
C ALA A 87 -28.09 43.96 -36.76
N ALA A 88 -27.04 44.65 -37.24
CA ALA A 88 -25.68 44.09 -37.40
C ALA A 88 -24.54 44.98 -36.85
N GLY A 89 -23.38 44.38 -36.52
CA GLY A 89 -22.19 45.09 -36.03
C GLY A 89 -20.90 44.23 -35.94
N GLN A 90 -20.02 44.41 -36.93
CA GLN A 90 -18.55 44.21 -37.01
C GLN A 90 -17.81 43.84 -35.68
N SER A 91 -17.08 42.72 -35.54
CA SER A 91 -15.68 42.44 -35.99
C SER A 91 -14.62 43.42 -35.44
N ALA A 92 -13.47 43.04 -34.84
CA ALA A 92 -12.82 41.73 -34.55
C ALA A 92 -11.80 41.92 -33.38
N PRO A 93 -10.59 41.31 -33.37
CA PRO A 93 -10.24 39.89 -33.15
C PRO A 93 -9.61 39.62 -31.76
N VAL A 94 -9.51 38.34 -31.37
CA VAL A 94 -8.64 37.90 -30.25
C VAL A 94 -7.21 37.67 -30.77
N CYS A 95 -6.20 38.19 -30.06
CA CYS A 95 -4.80 38.09 -30.46
C CYS A 95 -4.08 36.94 -29.73
N THR A 96 -3.25 36.19 -30.46
CA THR A 96 -2.48 35.04 -29.94
C THR A 96 -0.99 35.36 -29.97
N ILE A 97 -0.33 35.29 -28.81
CA ILE A 97 1.14 35.17 -28.73
C ILE A 97 1.48 34.04 -27.75
N ALA A 98 2.36 33.14 -28.18
CA ALA A 98 3.03 32.17 -27.32
C ALA A 98 4.50 32.57 -27.19
N GLY A 99 5.10 32.33 -26.01
CA GLY A 99 6.51 32.62 -25.78
C GLY A 99 7.03 31.88 -24.54
N LEU A 100 8.03 31.02 -24.74
CA LEU A 100 8.87 30.52 -23.66
C LEU A 100 9.85 31.63 -23.25
N PHE A 101 10.22 31.70 -21.98
CA PHE A 101 11.55 31.25 -21.53
C PHE A 101 11.62 31.28 -19.99
N ALA A 102 12.47 30.41 -19.42
CA ALA A 102 12.76 30.40 -17.99
C ALA A 102 13.95 31.33 -17.69
N PHE A 103 14.02 31.84 -16.45
CA PHE A 103 15.28 32.30 -15.87
C PHE A 103 15.35 32.01 -14.37
N VAL A 104 16.46 31.40 -13.95
CA VAL A 104 16.84 31.22 -12.55
C VAL A 104 18.00 32.17 -12.25
N PRO A 105 17.92 32.91 -11.14
CA PRO A 105 19.10 33.38 -10.41
C PRO A 105 19.05 32.95 -8.94
N ALA A 106 20.16 32.76 -8.22
CA ALA A 106 21.55 32.52 -8.61
C ALA A 106 22.29 31.94 -7.38
N HIS A 107 23.48 31.39 -7.56
CA HIS A 107 24.33 30.99 -6.42
C HIS A 107 24.69 32.20 -5.54
N ARG A 108 24.84 31.93 -4.24
CA ARG A 108 25.66 32.76 -3.35
C ARG A 108 26.52 31.83 -2.50
N GLU A 109 27.77 31.68 -2.93
CA GLU A 109 28.85 31.27 -2.04
C GLU A 109 29.20 32.46 -1.14
N ASN A 110 29.68 32.18 0.07
CA ASN A 110 30.53 33.09 0.83
C ASN A 110 31.40 32.23 1.76
N SER A 111 32.66 32.62 1.95
CA SER A 111 33.64 31.90 2.77
C SER A 111 33.43 32.14 4.27
N ALA A 112 34.09 31.33 5.09
CA ALA A 112 34.33 31.64 6.50
C ALA A 112 35.27 32.85 6.63
N ASP A 113 35.21 33.54 7.78
CA ASP A 113 36.23 33.40 8.83
C ASP A 113 35.68 33.91 10.19
N ASP A 114 36.29 33.40 11.24
CA ASP A 114 35.98 33.41 12.68
C ASP A 114 35.35 34.65 13.36
N ALA A 115 34.45 34.36 14.30
CA ALA A 115 34.32 35.10 15.58
C ALA A 115 33.74 34.17 16.67
N GLU A 116 34.50 33.91 17.73
CA GLU A 116 34.03 33.17 18.92
C GLU A 116 33.11 34.06 19.76
N LEU A 117 31.93 33.54 20.15
CA LEU A 117 31.13 34.03 21.26
C LEU A 117 30.46 32.84 21.96
N ASP A 118 30.74 32.67 23.24
CA ASP A 118 30.12 31.64 24.07
C ASP A 118 28.66 32.01 24.40
N GLU A 119 27.71 31.22 23.91
CA GLU A 119 26.38 31.12 24.51
C GLU A 119 26.22 29.71 25.10
N GLU A 120 26.32 29.60 26.43
CA GLU A 120 25.92 28.41 27.19
C GLU A 120 24.38 28.25 27.12
N ALA A 121 23.89 27.79 25.97
CA ALA A 121 22.51 27.39 25.82
C ALA A 121 22.28 26.06 26.55
N ASP A 122 21.69 26.13 27.76
CA ASP A 122 21.25 24.97 28.53
C ASP A 122 20.47 23.99 27.64
N ALA A 123 21.07 22.85 27.34
CA ALA A 123 20.46 21.82 26.54
C ALA A 123 19.43 21.06 27.38
N GLU A 124 18.21 21.61 27.51
CA GLU A 124 17.05 20.86 27.99
C GLU A 124 16.97 19.55 27.18
N GLU A 125 17.13 18.42 27.86
CA GLU A 125 17.08 17.07 27.28
C GLU A 125 15.63 16.70 26.93
N THR A 126 15.09 17.43 25.94
CA THR A 126 13.75 17.26 25.37
C THR A 126 13.59 15.81 24.96
N THR A 127 12.87 15.04 25.79
CA THR A 127 12.89 13.59 25.77
C THR A 127 12.05 13.06 24.61
N GLN A 128 12.61 13.14 23.39
CA GLN A 128 11.89 12.87 22.15
C GLN A 128 11.23 11.47 22.13
N LEU A 129 10.07 11.39 21.49
CA LEU A 129 9.27 10.17 21.37
C LEU A 129 10.02 9.04 20.62
N GLN A 130 10.77 8.21 21.33
CA GLN A 130 11.50 7.07 20.75
C GLN A 130 10.78 5.72 20.93
N VAL A 131 10.64 4.97 19.83
CA VAL A 131 10.06 3.61 19.78
C VAL A 131 11.09 2.57 20.25
N THR A 132 11.27 2.50 21.57
CA THR A 132 12.06 1.46 22.26
C THR A 132 11.28 0.14 22.37
N ALA A 133 11.13 -0.53 21.22
CA ALA A 133 10.48 -1.83 21.04
C ALA A 133 8.98 -1.91 21.45
N ILE A 134 8.40 -3.11 21.32
CA ILE A 134 7.00 -3.41 21.64
C ILE A 134 6.93 -4.08 23.02
N ASP A 135 6.66 -3.26 24.03
CA ASP A 135 6.28 -3.67 25.38
C ASP A 135 5.05 -4.61 25.37
N PRO A 136 5.12 -5.83 25.94
CA PRO A 136 4.03 -6.80 26.00
C PRO A 136 3.01 -6.45 27.10
N ALA A 137 2.30 -5.32 26.91
CA ALA A 137 1.17 -4.98 27.76
C ALA A 137 0.10 -6.08 27.73
N SER A 138 -0.32 -6.53 28.91
CA SER A 138 -1.50 -7.40 29.04
C SER A 138 -2.75 -6.55 28.76
N PRO A 139 -3.62 -6.94 27.81
CA PRO A 139 -4.81 -6.15 27.51
C PRO A 139 -5.80 -6.20 28.69
N SER A 140 -6.21 -5.03 29.18
CA SER A 140 -7.20 -4.91 30.25
C SER A 140 -8.62 -5.19 29.78
N ILE A 141 -8.85 -5.22 28.45
CA ILE A 141 -10.15 -5.52 27.82
C ILE A 141 -10.06 -6.89 27.14
N SER A 142 -11.02 -7.77 27.47
CA SER A 142 -11.04 -9.17 26.99
C SER A 142 -11.16 -9.31 25.46
N GLY A 143 -11.84 -8.36 24.82
CA GLY A 143 -11.95 -8.18 23.38
C GLY A 143 -11.56 -6.78 22.94
N VAL A 144 -12.33 -6.15 22.06
CA VAL A 144 -12.09 -4.77 21.60
C VAL A 144 -12.96 -3.76 22.35
N GLY A 145 -12.31 -2.81 23.02
CA GLY A 145 -12.96 -1.62 23.60
C GLY A 145 -13.20 -0.57 22.54
N LEU A 146 -14.41 -0.02 22.47
CA LEU A 146 -14.84 0.90 21.42
C LEU A 146 -15.47 2.17 21.99
N ALA A 147 -15.25 3.29 21.30
CA ALA A 147 -15.97 4.54 21.52
C ALA A 147 -16.47 5.14 20.20
N PRO A 148 -17.65 5.78 20.19
CA PRO A 148 -18.06 6.65 19.08
C PRO A 148 -17.23 7.94 19.11
N PHE A 149 -16.78 8.41 17.95
CA PHE A 149 -15.99 9.64 17.84
C PHE A 149 -16.67 10.66 16.92
N ARG A 150 -16.33 11.94 17.05
CA ARG A 150 -16.80 12.99 16.14
C ARG A 150 -15.83 13.06 14.97
N GLY A 151 -16.24 12.52 13.83
CA GLY A 151 -15.41 12.48 12.64
C GLY A 151 -15.31 13.83 11.93
N TRP A 152 -14.23 13.99 11.18
CA TRP A 152 -14.09 15.01 10.12
C TRP A 152 -14.09 14.31 8.77
N ARG A 153 -15.06 14.61 7.90
CA ARG A 153 -15.15 14.04 6.54
C ARG A 153 -14.61 15.04 5.52
N VAL A 154 -14.01 14.53 4.45
CA VAL A 154 -13.76 15.33 3.25
C VAL A 154 -15.09 15.78 2.64
N ALA A 155 -15.17 17.06 2.25
CA ALA A 155 -16.28 17.68 1.54
C ALA A 155 -16.00 17.67 0.01
N PRO A 156 -16.54 16.70 -0.76
CA PRO A 156 -16.11 16.50 -2.14
C PRO A 156 -16.35 17.71 -3.05
N GLU A 157 -17.43 18.45 -2.81
CA GLU A 157 -17.82 19.66 -3.56
C GLU A 157 -16.85 20.84 -3.41
N ARG A 158 -15.95 20.84 -2.41
CA ARG A 158 -14.96 21.90 -2.19
C ARG A 158 -13.58 21.62 -2.77
N LEU A 159 -13.27 20.37 -3.11
CA LEU A 159 -11.98 19.99 -3.73
C LEU A 159 -12.10 19.98 -5.25
N ARG A 160 -11.59 21.02 -5.92
CA ARG A 160 -11.86 21.28 -7.35
C ARG A 160 -11.17 20.34 -8.35
N ASP A 161 -10.09 19.67 -7.95
CA ASP A 161 -9.36 18.69 -8.77
C ASP A 161 -9.37 17.31 -8.06
N LEU A 162 -9.56 16.23 -8.82
CA LEU A 162 -9.55 14.86 -8.31
C LEU A 162 -8.16 14.38 -7.92
N ALA A 163 -7.08 14.89 -8.51
CA ALA A 163 -5.71 14.55 -8.08
C ALA A 163 -5.50 14.94 -6.61
N GLY A 164 -6.00 16.12 -6.22
CA GLY A 164 -6.01 16.62 -4.84
C GLY A 164 -7.13 16.10 -3.94
N ARG A 165 -7.93 15.10 -4.36
CA ARG A 165 -8.98 14.48 -3.51
C ARG A 165 -8.52 13.26 -2.71
N TYR A 166 -7.47 12.59 -3.17
CA TYR A 166 -7.10 11.27 -2.65
C TYR A 166 -5.64 11.12 -2.21
N ALA A 167 -4.78 12.10 -2.53
CA ALA A 167 -3.62 12.34 -1.69
C ALA A 167 -4.10 12.90 -0.34
N THR A 168 -3.98 12.11 0.73
CA THR A 168 -3.66 12.73 2.03
C THR A 168 -2.19 13.18 1.98
N PRO A 169 -1.68 13.96 2.94
CA PRO A 169 -0.23 14.19 3.06
C PRO A 169 0.60 12.89 3.16
N TRP A 170 -0.05 11.75 3.45
CA TRP A 170 0.52 10.42 3.43
C TRP A 170 -0.18 9.53 2.38
N ASP A 171 0.18 9.65 1.10
CA ASP A 171 0.02 8.52 0.17
C ASP A 171 1.26 7.62 0.26
N GLN A 172 1.11 6.52 1.00
CA GLN A 172 2.14 5.48 1.16
C GLN A 172 2.45 4.68 -0.13
N HIS A 173 1.81 4.98 -1.26
CA HIS A 173 2.05 4.40 -2.58
C HIS A 173 2.42 5.44 -3.65
N ALA A 174 2.41 6.73 -3.32
CA ALA A 174 3.12 7.76 -4.08
C ALA A 174 4.65 7.60 -3.89
N GLY A 175 5.43 8.45 -4.57
CA GLY A 175 6.82 8.68 -4.17
C GLY A 175 6.89 9.19 -2.73
N ALA A 176 8.04 9.03 -2.07
CA ALA A 176 8.21 9.43 -0.68
C ALA A 176 7.77 10.89 -0.48
N TRP A 177 6.76 11.11 0.36
CA TRP A 177 6.44 12.44 0.85
C TRP A 177 7.61 12.90 1.71
N ASP A 178 8.23 13.98 1.25
CA ASP A 178 9.43 14.63 1.77
C ASP A 178 9.13 15.64 2.88
N GLY A 179 7.86 16.01 3.05
CA GLY A 179 7.42 16.97 4.05
C GLY A 179 7.50 16.48 5.51
N SER A 180 7.60 17.47 6.39
CA SER A 180 7.61 17.32 7.85
C SER A 180 6.22 17.08 8.44
N ALA A 181 6.14 16.46 9.62
CA ALA A 181 4.88 16.24 10.33
C ALA A 181 4.13 17.57 10.62
N GLU A 182 4.92 18.61 10.85
CA GLU A 182 4.55 20.01 11.03
C GLU A 182 3.83 20.57 9.79
N GLU A 183 4.29 20.23 8.59
CA GLU A 183 3.63 20.60 7.32
C GLU A 183 2.34 19.81 7.09
N ALA A 184 2.31 18.49 7.34
CA ALA A 184 1.05 17.74 7.28
C ALA A 184 -0.01 18.30 8.24
N ALA A 185 0.39 18.68 9.45
CA ALA A 185 -0.47 19.34 10.42
C ALA A 185 -0.90 20.74 9.95
N SER A 186 -0.04 21.48 9.24
CA SER A 186 -0.36 22.78 8.64
C SER A 186 -1.39 22.64 7.51
N VAL A 187 -1.23 21.66 6.62
CA VAL A 187 -2.18 21.31 5.55
C VAL A 187 -3.53 20.91 6.15
N LEU A 188 -3.55 20.06 7.18
CA LEU A 188 -4.75 19.66 7.90
C LEU A 188 -5.51 20.88 8.45
N ARG A 189 -4.82 21.78 9.18
CA ARG A 189 -5.40 23.02 9.72
C ARG A 189 -5.90 23.94 8.60
N SER A 190 -5.24 23.95 7.44
CA SER A 190 -5.70 24.68 6.25
C SER A 190 -7.02 24.10 5.70
N TRP A 191 -7.12 22.78 5.58
CA TRP A 191 -8.33 22.08 5.12
C TRP A 191 -9.52 22.23 6.07
N GLN A 192 -9.29 22.30 7.38
CA GLN A 192 -10.32 22.62 8.36
C GLN A 192 -10.84 24.06 8.18
N ARG A 193 -9.93 25.04 8.03
CA ARG A 193 -10.30 26.46 7.85
C ARG A 193 -11.02 26.75 6.54
N SER A 194 -10.69 26.07 5.45
CA SER A 194 -11.40 26.19 4.17
C SER A 194 -12.72 25.40 4.11
N GLY A 195 -12.97 24.54 5.11
CA GLY A 195 -14.08 23.59 5.11
C GLY A 195 -13.93 22.46 4.09
N ALA A 196 -12.73 22.23 3.53
CA ALA A 196 -12.45 21.01 2.76
C ALA A 196 -12.56 19.74 3.62
N LEU A 197 -12.32 19.88 4.93
CA LEU A 197 -12.77 18.94 5.96
C LEU A 197 -13.95 19.54 6.73
N VAL A 198 -15.05 18.79 6.83
CA VAL A 198 -16.27 19.16 7.56
C VAL A 198 -16.41 18.29 8.81
N ARG A 199 -16.52 18.94 9.97
CA ARG A 199 -16.74 18.32 11.28
C ARG A 199 -18.18 17.83 11.41
N GLU A 200 -18.36 16.63 11.96
CA GLU A 200 -19.70 16.07 12.17
C GLU A 200 -20.43 16.70 13.38
N PRO A 201 -21.77 16.89 13.33
CA PRO A 201 -22.54 17.51 14.42
C PRO A 201 -22.68 16.65 15.68
N ALA A 202 -22.35 15.36 15.65
CA ALA A 202 -22.39 14.47 16.82
C ALA A 202 -21.35 13.34 16.70
N ARG A 203 -20.90 12.79 17.85
CA ARG A 203 -20.10 11.55 17.90
C ARG A 203 -20.91 10.39 17.31
N ALA A 204 -20.24 9.48 16.60
CA ALA A 204 -20.89 8.36 15.93
C ALA A 204 -19.97 7.13 15.89
N LEU A 205 -20.58 5.96 15.74
CA LEU A 205 -19.95 4.83 15.08
C LEU A 205 -20.24 4.93 13.58
N TYR A 206 -19.39 4.37 12.73
CA TYR A 206 -19.55 4.48 11.28
C TYR A 206 -19.62 3.08 10.65
N ALA A 207 -20.69 2.78 9.92
CA ALA A 207 -20.66 1.64 8.99
C ALA A 207 -19.83 2.05 7.77
N TYR A 208 -18.90 1.18 7.40
CA TYR A 208 -18.01 1.34 6.26
C TYR A 208 -18.22 0.18 5.28
N GLU A 209 -18.33 0.48 3.99
CA GLU A 209 -18.36 -0.50 2.91
C GLU A 209 -17.35 -0.12 1.85
N GLN A 210 -16.70 -1.12 1.27
CA GLN A 210 -16.00 -0.98 0.01
C GLN A 210 -16.32 -2.13 -0.93
N THR A 211 -16.38 -1.86 -2.23
CA THR A 211 -16.71 -2.82 -3.30
C THR A 211 -15.93 -2.48 -4.57
N GLY A 212 -15.45 -3.47 -5.32
CA GLY A 212 -14.75 -3.23 -6.58
C GLY A 212 -13.80 -4.35 -7.00
N PRO A 213 -12.84 -4.07 -7.91
CA PRO A 213 -11.89 -5.05 -8.46
C PRO A 213 -11.01 -5.75 -7.41
N ARG A 214 -10.82 -5.15 -6.24
CA ARG A 214 -10.01 -5.67 -5.12
C ARG A 214 -10.86 -6.40 -4.07
N GLY A 215 -12.12 -6.71 -4.40
CA GLY A 215 -13.08 -7.37 -3.54
C GLY A 215 -14.01 -6.41 -2.80
N SER A 216 -14.92 -7.01 -2.04
CA SER A 216 -15.95 -6.32 -1.25
C SER A 216 -15.78 -6.62 0.24
N GLN A 217 -15.90 -5.60 1.08
CA GLN A 217 -15.70 -5.71 2.53
C GLN A 217 -16.57 -4.69 3.26
N ARG A 218 -17.31 -5.14 4.28
CA ARG A 218 -18.10 -4.30 5.18
C ARG A 218 -17.54 -4.37 6.61
N GLY A 219 -17.58 -3.26 7.34
CA GLY A 219 -17.08 -3.21 8.71
C GLY A 219 -17.55 -2.00 9.50
N LEU A 220 -17.19 -1.97 10.77
CA LEU A 220 -17.45 -0.90 11.73
C LEU A 220 -16.19 -0.06 11.91
N LEU A 221 -16.25 1.22 11.58
CA LEU A 221 -15.19 2.19 11.84
C LEU A 221 -15.51 2.96 13.13
N ALA A 222 -14.61 2.84 14.11
CA ALA A 222 -14.75 3.33 15.48
C ALA A 222 -13.42 3.83 16.05
N ALA A 223 -13.45 4.47 17.23
CA ALA A 223 -12.25 4.67 18.04
C ALA A 223 -12.02 3.41 18.88
N VAL A 224 -10.88 2.75 18.68
CA VAL A 224 -10.49 1.50 19.35
C VAL A 224 -9.54 1.82 20.51
N HIS A 225 -9.90 1.38 21.71
CA HIS A 225 -9.07 1.58 22.90
C HIS A 225 -7.77 0.76 22.81
N LEU A 226 -6.64 1.35 23.19
CA LEU A 226 -5.32 0.74 22.97
C LEU A 226 -5.02 -0.50 23.85
N ASP A 227 -5.77 -0.70 24.95
CA ASP A 227 -5.71 -1.93 25.77
C ASP A 227 -6.72 -3.01 25.33
N SER A 228 -7.30 -2.86 24.15
CA SER A 228 -8.04 -3.94 23.48
C SER A 228 -7.15 -5.16 23.25
N ARG A 229 -7.72 -6.37 23.34
CA ARG A 229 -7.06 -7.62 22.95
C ARG A 229 -6.93 -7.74 21.43
N LEU A 230 -6.02 -6.95 20.88
CA LEU A 230 -5.58 -7.05 19.50
C LEU A 230 -4.48 -8.11 19.37
N LEU A 231 -4.52 -8.91 18.32
CA LEU A 231 -3.57 -10.00 18.05
C LEU A 231 -2.65 -9.61 16.88
N PRO A 232 -1.44 -9.06 17.14
CA PRO A 232 -0.46 -8.75 16.10
C PRO A 232 0.34 -9.99 15.68
N HIS A 233 0.57 -10.14 14.38
CA HIS A 233 1.29 -11.26 13.77
C HIS A 233 2.59 -10.88 13.06
N GLU A 234 2.98 -9.60 13.03
CA GLU A 234 4.22 -9.11 12.45
C GLU A 234 4.95 -8.15 13.39
N ASP A 235 6.27 -8.13 13.30
CA ASP A 235 7.12 -7.11 13.92
C ASP A 235 7.21 -5.82 13.11
N VAL A 236 7.55 -4.72 13.78
CA VAL A 236 7.61 -3.37 13.22
C VAL A 236 9.05 -2.89 13.06
N ILE A 237 9.28 -2.05 12.04
CA ILE A 237 10.52 -1.28 11.90
C ILE A 237 10.40 -0.04 12.82
N PRO A 238 11.31 0.16 13.81
CA PRO A 238 11.18 1.24 14.80
C PRO A 238 11.17 2.64 14.19
N SER A 239 12.06 2.95 13.24
CA SER A 239 12.13 4.27 12.59
C SER A 239 10.82 4.65 11.88
N ARG A 240 10.16 3.68 11.23
CA ARG A 240 8.83 3.91 10.61
C ARG A 240 7.73 4.13 11.67
N ALA A 241 7.87 3.56 12.87
CA ALA A 241 6.95 3.83 13.97
C ALA A 241 7.23 5.19 14.64
N ASN A 242 8.50 5.62 14.79
CA ASN A 242 8.88 6.97 15.23
C ASN A 242 8.20 8.04 14.35
N GLY A 243 8.39 7.95 13.02
CA GLY A 243 7.83 8.91 12.07
C GLY A 243 6.29 8.98 12.10
N ILE A 244 5.62 7.83 12.25
CA ILE A 244 4.17 7.82 12.46
C ILE A 244 3.80 8.45 13.81
N GLY A 245 4.56 8.17 14.88
CA GLY A 245 4.37 8.77 16.20
C GLY A 245 4.41 10.29 16.16
N ARG A 246 5.41 10.87 15.50
CA ARG A 246 5.55 12.32 15.31
C ARG A 246 4.37 12.93 14.53
N VAL A 247 3.85 12.22 13.53
CA VAL A 247 2.65 12.67 12.77
C VAL A 247 1.36 12.57 13.61
N LEU A 248 1.20 11.52 14.44
CA LEU A 248 0.09 11.42 15.40
C LEU A 248 0.13 12.55 16.43
N GLU A 249 1.32 12.86 16.94
CA GLU A 249 1.62 13.92 17.92
C GLU A 249 1.33 15.31 17.36
N VAL A 250 2.09 15.76 16.35
CA VAL A 250 2.04 17.12 15.81
C VAL A 250 0.76 17.41 15.03
N GLY A 251 0.23 16.40 14.33
CA GLY A 251 -1.05 16.47 13.64
C GLY A 251 -2.26 16.34 14.56
N ARG A 252 -2.08 15.82 15.79
CA ARG A 252 -3.15 15.51 16.76
C ARG A 252 -4.32 14.73 16.13
N LEU A 253 -4.01 13.71 15.32
CA LEU A 253 -5.01 12.91 14.61
C LEU A 253 -4.62 11.46 14.33
N ASN A 254 -5.61 10.62 14.02
CA ASN A 254 -5.42 9.36 13.32
C ASN A 254 -5.77 9.53 11.82
N LEU A 255 -4.74 9.55 10.95
CA LEU A 255 -4.87 9.67 9.48
C LEU A 255 -5.54 8.46 8.81
N GLU A 256 -5.14 7.25 9.24
CA GLU A 256 -5.61 5.98 8.70
C GLU A 256 -6.09 5.08 9.85
N PRO A 257 -7.20 4.34 9.71
CA PRO A 257 -7.59 3.35 10.69
C PRO A 257 -6.73 2.09 10.62
N LEU A 258 -6.60 1.36 11.73
CA LEU A 258 -6.18 -0.04 11.72
C LEU A 258 -7.19 -0.89 10.92
N LEU A 259 -6.74 -1.95 10.23
CA LEU A 259 -7.64 -2.99 9.73
C LEU A 259 -7.65 -4.14 10.74
N LEU A 260 -8.82 -4.43 11.30
CA LEU A 260 -9.01 -5.39 12.38
C LEU A 260 -10.00 -6.48 11.93
N GLY A 261 -9.58 -7.75 11.97
CA GLY A 261 -10.44 -8.89 11.67
C GLY A 261 -10.93 -9.58 12.94
N TYR A 262 -12.25 -9.70 13.13
CA TYR A 262 -12.86 -10.45 14.22
C TYR A 262 -13.82 -11.51 13.68
N SER A 263 -14.20 -12.48 14.52
CA SER A 263 -15.27 -13.45 14.22
C SER A 263 -16.44 -13.16 15.14
N GLY A 264 -17.56 -12.69 14.59
CA GLY A 264 -18.68 -12.13 15.37
C GLY A 264 -19.67 -13.16 15.92
N GLY A 265 -20.58 -12.69 16.78
CA GLY A 265 -21.88 -13.33 17.06
C GLY A 265 -23.01 -12.82 16.15
N GLY A 266 -22.69 -11.97 15.17
CA GLY A 266 -23.58 -11.46 14.15
C GLY A 266 -24.38 -10.20 14.51
N ARG A 267 -24.32 -9.69 15.75
CA ARG A 267 -25.17 -8.55 16.17
C ARG A 267 -24.69 -7.23 15.57
N THR A 268 -23.39 -6.94 15.67
CA THR A 268 -22.75 -5.81 14.98
C THR A 268 -23.02 -5.85 13.49
N ALA A 269 -22.95 -7.04 12.88
CA ALA A 269 -23.22 -7.19 11.46
C ALA A 269 -24.67 -6.86 11.10
N ALA A 270 -25.66 -7.24 11.92
CA ALA A 270 -27.06 -6.83 11.73
C ALA A 270 -27.25 -5.31 11.82
N HIS A 271 -26.54 -4.62 12.73
CA HIS A 271 -26.54 -3.16 12.81
C HIS A 271 -25.86 -2.49 11.59
N LEU A 272 -24.78 -3.07 11.06
CA LEU A 272 -24.15 -2.62 9.81
C LEU A 272 -25.09 -2.82 8.62
N ASP A 273 -25.74 -3.98 8.52
CA ASP A 273 -26.72 -4.29 7.48
C ASP A 273 -27.91 -3.33 7.54
N ALA A 274 -28.38 -2.97 8.74
CA ALA A 274 -29.39 -1.93 8.94
C ALA A 274 -28.91 -0.54 8.56
N ALA A 275 -27.66 -0.19 8.89
CA ALA A 275 -27.07 1.10 8.53
C ALA A 275 -27.02 1.30 7.00
N THR A 276 -26.61 0.26 6.24
CA THR A 276 -26.46 0.32 4.78
C THR A 276 -27.76 0.38 3.98
N ARG A 277 -28.93 0.16 4.60
CA ARG A 277 -30.24 0.35 3.96
C ARG A 277 -30.66 1.82 3.81
N ARG A 278 -29.87 2.76 4.34
CA ARG A 278 -30.08 4.22 4.23
C ARG A 278 -29.15 4.82 3.18
N THR A 279 -29.35 6.07 2.81
CA THR A 279 -28.38 6.84 1.99
C THR A 279 -27.03 6.97 2.73
N PRO A 280 -25.87 6.75 2.06
CA PRO A 280 -24.56 6.99 2.67
C PRO A 280 -24.33 8.48 2.95
N ALA A 281 -23.57 8.79 4.00
CA ALA A 281 -23.14 10.14 4.36
C ALA A 281 -21.96 10.64 3.51
N SER A 282 -21.16 9.71 2.97
CA SER A 282 -20.20 9.93 1.89
C SER A 282 -20.14 8.69 0.99
N GLU A 283 -20.07 8.90 -0.33
CA GLU A 283 -19.71 7.87 -1.32
C GLU A 283 -18.56 8.39 -2.19
N VAL A 284 -17.59 7.52 -2.47
CA VAL A 284 -16.35 7.80 -3.19
C VAL A 284 -16.10 6.68 -4.20
N LEU A 285 -15.56 7.03 -5.37
CA LEU A 285 -14.91 6.08 -6.28
C LEU A 285 -13.43 6.47 -6.34
N ALA A 286 -12.56 5.58 -5.87
CA ALA A 286 -11.11 5.76 -5.88
C ALA A 286 -10.51 5.48 -7.27
N SER A 287 -9.28 5.95 -7.49
CA SER A 287 -8.56 5.77 -8.75
C SER A 287 -8.20 4.32 -9.09
N ASP A 288 -8.18 3.42 -8.09
CA ASP A 288 -7.99 1.97 -8.29
C ASP A 288 -9.30 1.21 -8.63
N GLY A 289 -10.41 1.93 -8.77
CA GLY A 289 -11.73 1.38 -9.07
C GLY A 289 -12.50 0.86 -7.86
N GLN A 290 -11.97 0.94 -6.64
CA GLN A 290 -12.75 0.66 -5.44
C GLN A 290 -13.76 1.79 -5.16
N ARG A 291 -15.02 1.40 -4.98
CA ARG A 291 -16.09 2.26 -4.48
C ARG A 291 -16.17 2.13 -2.97
N HIS A 292 -16.13 3.25 -2.27
CA HIS A 292 -16.17 3.33 -0.82
C HIS A 292 -17.41 4.09 -0.34
N ARG A 293 -18.02 3.66 0.75
CA ARG A 293 -19.21 4.27 1.35
C ARG A 293 -19.11 4.31 2.87
N LEU A 294 -19.69 5.35 3.44
CA LEU A 294 -19.71 5.58 4.88
C LEU A 294 -21.12 5.98 5.34
N TRP A 295 -21.66 5.32 6.36
CA TRP A 295 -22.94 5.70 6.99
C TRP A 295 -22.73 5.97 8.48
N ARG A 296 -23.31 7.05 8.98
CA ARG A 296 -23.30 7.38 10.40
C ARG A 296 -24.29 6.53 11.17
N MET A 297 -23.88 6.04 12.33
CA MET A 297 -24.72 5.38 13.32
C MET A 297 -24.62 6.22 14.59
N THR A 298 -25.73 6.85 14.98
CA THR A 298 -25.82 7.74 16.16
C THR A 298 -26.77 7.23 17.24
N ASP A 299 -27.50 6.14 16.96
CA ASP A 299 -28.34 5.47 17.94
C ASP A 299 -27.50 4.86 19.07
N GLN A 300 -27.84 5.21 20.30
CA GLN A 300 -27.13 4.76 21.50
C GLN A 300 -27.44 3.30 21.85
N ALA A 301 -28.61 2.76 21.46
CA ALA A 301 -28.92 1.35 21.68
C ALA A 301 -28.03 0.45 20.80
N ALA A 302 -27.88 0.78 19.52
CA ALA A 302 -26.92 0.13 18.64
C ALA A 302 -25.46 0.29 19.14
N HIS A 303 -25.06 1.47 19.64
CA HIS A 303 -23.71 1.65 20.22
C HIS A 303 -23.45 0.72 21.40
N ALA A 304 -24.41 0.60 22.31
CA ALA A 304 -24.31 -0.26 23.49
C ALA A 304 -24.22 -1.75 23.11
N ASP A 305 -25.08 -2.25 22.21
CA ASP A 305 -25.10 -3.66 21.82
C ASP A 305 -23.82 -4.08 21.05
N ILE A 306 -23.37 -3.23 20.12
CA ILE A 306 -22.10 -3.42 19.39
C ILE A 306 -20.92 -3.50 20.36
N THR A 307 -20.87 -2.60 21.35
CA THR A 307 -19.80 -2.57 22.35
C THR A 307 -19.89 -3.79 23.29
N ALA A 308 -21.09 -4.23 23.65
CA ALA A 308 -21.32 -5.42 24.49
C ALA A 308 -21.01 -6.75 23.79
N GLU A 309 -21.06 -6.80 22.45
CA GLU A 309 -20.52 -7.90 21.65
C GLU A 309 -18.98 -7.84 21.60
N LEU A 310 -18.42 -6.74 21.10
CA LEU A 310 -17.02 -6.68 20.68
C LEU A 310 -16.04 -6.60 21.85
N SER A 311 -16.45 -6.07 23.01
CA SER A 311 -15.66 -6.08 24.25
C SER A 311 -15.31 -7.48 24.79
N ARG A 312 -15.91 -8.54 24.22
CA ARG A 312 -15.66 -9.96 24.55
C ARG A 312 -14.89 -10.72 23.47
N ILE A 313 -14.69 -10.14 22.29
CA ILE A 313 -14.13 -10.82 21.11
C ILE A 313 -12.77 -10.19 20.76
N PRO A 314 -11.66 -10.95 20.74
CA PRO A 314 -10.37 -10.44 20.30
C PRO A 314 -10.36 -10.18 18.78
N ALA A 315 -9.55 -9.22 18.33
CA ALA A 315 -9.41 -8.90 16.91
C ALA A 315 -7.97 -9.07 16.41
N PHE A 316 -7.81 -9.75 15.29
CA PHE A 316 -6.56 -9.92 14.57
C PHE A 316 -6.16 -8.61 13.88
N LEU A 317 -4.94 -8.13 14.10
CA LEU A 317 -4.44 -6.88 13.53
C LEU A 317 -3.93 -7.11 12.09
N ALA A 318 -4.83 -7.03 11.12
CA ALA A 318 -4.56 -7.37 9.73
C ALA A 318 -3.66 -6.34 9.00
N ASP A 319 -3.83 -5.04 9.26
CA ASP A 319 -2.95 -3.97 8.78
C ASP A 319 -2.86 -2.83 9.81
N GLY A 320 -1.66 -2.28 10.00
CA GLY A 320 -1.43 -1.10 10.83
C GLY A 320 -0.54 -1.31 12.06
N HIS A 321 0.27 -2.37 12.13
CA HIS A 321 1.15 -2.70 13.26
C HIS A 321 2.01 -1.49 13.69
N HIS A 322 2.65 -0.79 12.74
CA HIS A 322 3.42 0.43 13.05
C HIS A 322 2.52 1.55 13.61
N ARG A 323 1.27 1.70 13.13
CA ARG A 323 0.30 2.72 13.60
C ARG A 323 -0.15 2.43 15.04
N TRP A 324 -0.45 1.17 15.35
CA TRP A 324 -0.83 0.73 16.71
C TRP A 324 0.32 0.90 17.71
N VAL A 325 1.55 0.52 17.32
CA VAL A 325 2.75 0.69 18.15
C VAL A 325 3.02 2.16 18.40
N ALA A 326 3.06 3.00 17.36
CA ALA A 326 3.23 4.45 17.47
C ALA A 326 2.21 5.10 18.42
N ALA A 327 0.93 4.73 18.33
CA ALA A 327 -0.09 5.22 19.25
C ALA A 327 0.13 4.74 20.70
N ARG A 328 0.57 3.48 20.91
CA ARG A 328 0.97 2.97 22.23
C ARG A 328 2.26 3.61 22.79
N GLN A 329 3.15 4.15 21.95
CA GLN A 329 4.25 5.02 22.39
C GLN A 329 3.72 6.40 22.77
N LEU A 330 2.97 7.07 21.90
CA LEU A 330 2.43 8.41 22.15
C LEU A 330 1.56 8.47 23.41
N ARG A 331 0.72 7.44 23.66
CA ARG A 331 0.00 7.30 24.92
C ARG A 331 0.95 7.26 26.13
N ARG A 332 1.98 6.40 26.09
CA ARG A 332 2.92 6.25 27.22
C ARG A 332 3.68 7.54 27.51
N TYR A 333 4.09 8.25 26.46
CA TYR A 333 4.72 9.57 26.55
C TYR A 333 3.78 10.61 27.20
N LEU A 334 2.57 10.79 26.68
CA LEU A 334 1.60 11.76 27.22
C LEU A 334 1.16 11.41 28.65
N HIS A 335 1.03 10.12 29.00
CA HIS A 335 0.76 9.71 30.38
C HIS A 335 1.96 10.03 31.31
N ALA A 336 3.20 9.89 30.85
CA ALA A 336 4.41 10.25 31.61
C ALA A 336 4.56 11.78 31.79
N GLU A 337 4.16 12.58 30.80
CA GLU A 337 3.99 14.04 30.92
C GLU A 337 2.83 14.46 31.86
N GLY A 338 2.16 13.52 32.54
CA GLY A 338 1.04 13.80 33.44
C GLY A 338 -0.26 14.23 32.73
N ARG A 339 -0.37 14.07 31.39
CA ARG A 339 -1.60 14.39 30.63
C ARG A 339 -2.77 13.48 31.01
N GLY A 340 -2.50 12.32 31.61
CA GLY A 340 -3.49 11.35 32.06
C GLY A 340 -4.26 10.67 30.93
N THR A 341 -5.46 10.17 31.25
CA THR A 341 -6.36 9.56 30.26
C THR A 341 -6.92 10.59 29.28
N GLY A 342 -7.08 10.21 28.02
CA GLY A 342 -7.61 11.10 26.99
C GLY A 342 -7.60 10.53 25.57
N PRO A 343 -7.71 11.38 24.54
CA PRO A 343 -7.94 10.93 23.15
C PRO A 343 -6.80 10.12 22.53
N TRP A 344 -5.60 10.17 23.12
CA TRP A 344 -4.46 9.32 22.79
C TRP A 344 -4.60 7.87 23.27
N ASP A 345 -5.55 7.56 24.16
CA ASP A 345 -5.86 6.20 24.60
C ASP A 345 -6.60 5.37 23.52
N TYR A 346 -6.98 6.02 22.41
CA TYR A 346 -7.72 5.43 21.30
C TYR A 346 -7.03 5.68 19.95
N ILE A 347 -7.19 4.71 19.05
CA ILE A 347 -6.80 4.80 17.63
C ILE A 347 -7.99 4.45 16.74
N SER A 348 -8.17 5.13 15.62
CA SER A 348 -9.18 4.72 14.61
C SER A 348 -8.96 3.27 14.17
N GLY A 349 -10.02 2.48 14.08
CA GLY A 349 -9.97 1.10 13.60
C GLY A 349 -11.22 0.70 12.82
N LEU A 350 -11.03 0.03 11.69
CA LEU A 350 -12.07 -0.63 10.91
C LEU A 350 -12.12 -2.11 11.30
N LEU A 351 -13.16 -2.48 12.04
CA LEU A 351 -13.45 -3.86 12.46
C LEU A 351 -14.31 -4.57 11.41
N VAL A 352 -13.82 -5.69 10.89
CA VAL A 352 -14.46 -6.51 9.86
C VAL A 352 -14.76 -7.89 10.44
N ASP A 353 -16.01 -8.34 10.30
CA ASP A 353 -16.39 -9.72 10.60
C ASP A 353 -15.87 -10.62 9.47
N VAL A 354 -14.78 -11.36 9.73
CA VAL A 354 -14.11 -12.17 8.71
C VAL A 354 -14.91 -13.40 8.29
N GLN A 355 -15.99 -13.74 9.00
CA GLN A 355 -16.94 -14.78 8.58
C GLN A 355 -17.93 -14.27 7.53
N ARG A 356 -18.24 -12.97 7.54
CA ARG A 356 -19.15 -12.30 6.59
C ARG A 356 -18.44 -11.52 5.49
N SER A 357 -17.20 -11.10 5.71
CA SER A 357 -16.33 -10.43 4.74
C SER A 357 -14.90 -10.97 4.89
N PRO A 358 -14.60 -12.17 4.36
CA PRO A 358 -13.26 -12.74 4.40
C PRO A 358 -12.23 -11.81 3.75
N MET A 359 -11.15 -11.50 4.46
CA MET A 359 -10.08 -10.64 3.94
C MET A 359 -9.24 -11.40 2.92
N ALA A 360 -8.92 -10.76 1.80
CA ALA A 360 -7.98 -11.29 0.82
C ALA A 360 -6.54 -11.18 1.38
N LEU A 361 -5.90 -12.32 1.58
CA LEU A 361 -4.51 -12.43 2.05
C LEU A 361 -3.56 -12.64 0.87
N SER A 362 -2.91 -11.55 0.45
CA SER A 362 -1.91 -11.57 -0.62
C SER A 362 -0.52 -11.90 -0.09
N PRO A 363 0.33 -12.59 -0.87
CA PRO A 363 1.75 -12.70 -0.56
C PRO A 363 2.45 -11.33 -0.66
N VAL A 364 3.57 -11.19 0.03
CA VAL A 364 4.56 -10.15 -0.25
C VAL A 364 5.83 -10.86 -0.69
N HIS A 365 6.34 -10.51 -1.86
CA HIS A 365 7.55 -11.08 -2.46
C HIS A 365 8.81 -10.40 -1.90
N ARG A 366 9.98 -10.92 -2.25
CA ARG A 366 11.27 -10.29 -1.93
C ARG A 366 12.01 -10.02 -3.23
N VAL A 367 12.60 -8.84 -3.38
CA VAL A 367 13.58 -8.53 -4.42
C VAL A 367 14.90 -8.22 -3.71
N LEU A 368 15.96 -8.90 -4.11
CA LEU A 368 17.27 -8.90 -3.47
C LEU A 368 18.29 -8.38 -4.50
N PRO A 369 18.49 -7.05 -4.61
CA PRO A 369 19.19 -6.45 -5.74
C PRO A 369 20.68 -6.83 -5.82
N HIS A 370 21.32 -7.06 -4.67
CA HIS A 370 22.76 -7.33 -4.58
C HIS A 370 23.14 -8.82 -4.63
N VAL A 371 22.15 -9.72 -4.73
CA VAL A 371 22.39 -11.17 -4.72
C VAL A 371 22.73 -11.69 -6.11
N ASN A 372 23.94 -12.26 -6.27
CA ASN A 372 24.34 -12.89 -7.53
C ASN A 372 23.48 -14.13 -7.85
N PRO A 373 22.78 -14.19 -9.00
CA PRO A 373 21.85 -15.28 -9.32
C PRO A 373 22.49 -16.67 -9.34
N THR A 374 23.67 -16.80 -9.96
CA THR A 374 24.37 -18.08 -10.10
C THR A 374 24.84 -18.61 -8.74
N ALA A 375 25.39 -17.74 -7.89
CA ALA A 375 25.79 -18.12 -6.54
C ALA A 375 24.57 -18.52 -5.66
N ALA A 376 23.45 -17.80 -5.79
CA ALA A 376 22.22 -18.09 -5.05
C ALA A 376 21.59 -19.43 -5.45
N LEU A 377 21.60 -19.77 -6.74
CA LEU A 377 21.09 -21.06 -7.25
C LEU A 377 22.05 -22.23 -6.92
N ASN A 378 23.36 -22.02 -7.04
CA ASN A 378 24.36 -23.05 -6.69
C ASN A 378 24.33 -23.38 -5.19
N SER A 379 24.21 -22.38 -4.31
CA SER A 379 24.05 -22.60 -2.87
C SER A 379 22.71 -23.27 -2.54
N ALA A 380 21.61 -22.84 -3.16
CA ALA A 380 20.29 -23.49 -3.04
C ALA A 380 20.33 -24.98 -3.41
N ALA A 381 21.03 -25.36 -4.49
CA ALA A 381 21.16 -26.76 -4.91
C ALA A 381 21.89 -27.66 -3.90
N THR A 382 22.58 -27.10 -2.89
CA THR A 382 23.18 -27.90 -1.79
C THR A 382 22.22 -28.20 -0.64
N ARG A 383 21.04 -27.55 -0.60
CA ARG A 383 20.07 -27.61 0.52
C ARG A 383 18.61 -27.84 0.09
N PHE A 384 18.29 -27.62 -1.18
CA PHE A 384 16.97 -27.74 -1.80
C PHE A 384 17.09 -28.49 -3.11
N ARG A 385 15.99 -29.13 -3.53
CA ARG A 385 15.81 -29.51 -4.92
C ARG A 385 15.53 -28.25 -5.75
N VAL A 386 16.43 -27.93 -6.68
CA VAL A 386 16.28 -26.81 -7.62
C VAL A 386 15.85 -27.34 -8.98
N ALA A 387 14.76 -26.81 -9.54
CA ALA A 387 14.23 -27.19 -10.84
C ALA A 387 13.92 -25.96 -11.70
N ARG A 388 14.50 -25.86 -12.89
CA ARG A 388 14.22 -24.79 -13.86
C ARG A 388 12.77 -24.88 -14.35
N LEU A 389 12.05 -23.78 -14.30
CA LEU A 389 10.68 -23.65 -14.80
C LEU A 389 10.65 -23.27 -16.28
N ARG A 390 9.48 -23.48 -16.90
CA ARG A 390 9.14 -23.08 -18.27
C ARG A 390 7.86 -22.24 -18.25
N GLY A 391 7.50 -21.64 -19.39
CA GLY A 391 6.40 -20.68 -19.48
C GLY A 391 6.74 -19.34 -18.81
N GLY A 392 5.72 -18.49 -18.64
CA GLY A 392 5.84 -17.19 -17.98
C GLY A 392 5.26 -17.14 -16.56
N LEU A 393 5.23 -15.94 -15.98
CA LEU A 393 4.88 -15.71 -14.57
C LEU A 393 3.60 -16.39 -14.06
N THR A 394 2.53 -16.43 -14.87
CA THR A 394 1.28 -17.12 -14.52
C THR A 394 1.48 -18.60 -14.22
N GLU A 395 2.33 -19.27 -15.00
CA GLU A 395 2.68 -20.69 -14.85
C GLU A 395 3.57 -20.90 -13.62
N TRP A 396 4.54 -20.00 -13.40
CA TRP A 396 5.42 -20.06 -12.23
C TRP A 396 4.62 -19.92 -10.92
N LEU A 397 3.68 -18.98 -10.88
CA LEU A 397 2.76 -18.78 -9.76
C LEU A 397 1.73 -19.92 -9.61
N ARG A 398 1.42 -20.67 -10.68
CA ARG A 398 0.58 -21.88 -10.62
C ARG A 398 1.34 -23.02 -9.95
N VAL A 399 2.55 -23.31 -10.41
CA VAL A 399 3.44 -24.35 -9.86
C VAL A 399 3.81 -24.05 -8.41
N LEU A 400 4.14 -22.80 -8.08
CA LEU A 400 4.43 -22.36 -6.72
C LEU A 400 3.28 -22.66 -5.75
N ARG A 401 2.04 -22.29 -6.11
CA ARG A 401 0.86 -22.53 -5.25
C ARG A 401 0.61 -24.02 -5.01
N GLN A 402 0.78 -24.86 -6.03
CA GLN A 402 0.60 -26.32 -5.90
C GLN A 402 1.61 -26.96 -4.94
N ASN A 403 2.89 -26.60 -5.05
CA ASN A 403 3.92 -27.15 -4.16
C ASN A 403 3.78 -26.61 -2.72
N ALA A 404 3.51 -25.30 -2.58
CA ALA A 404 3.39 -24.61 -1.30
C ALA A 404 2.18 -25.05 -0.45
N GLN A 405 1.20 -25.77 -1.03
CA GLN A 405 0.10 -26.38 -0.29
C GLN A 405 0.58 -27.50 0.66
N HIS A 406 1.63 -28.23 0.27
CA HIS A 406 2.07 -29.47 0.94
C HIS A 406 3.49 -29.40 1.53
N ALA A 407 4.40 -28.67 0.90
CA ALA A 407 5.81 -28.57 1.29
C ALA A 407 6.31 -27.11 1.28
N ILE A 408 7.53 -26.87 1.76
CA ILE A 408 8.21 -25.59 1.56
C ILE A 408 8.52 -25.42 0.08
N ALA A 409 8.12 -24.28 -0.49
CA ALA A 409 8.29 -24.01 -1.91
C ALA A 409 8.46 -22.52 -2.22
N PHE A 410 9.48 -22.18 -3.01
CA PHE A 410 9.76 -20.82 -3.49
C PHE A 410 10.02 -20.84 -4.99
N VAL A 411 9.73 -19.74 -5.68
CA VAL A 411 10.25 -19.52 -7.04
C VAL A 411 11.23 -18.36 -7.02
N VAL A 412 12.48 -18.66 -7.36
CA VAL A 412 13.53 -17.67 -7.59
C VAL A 412 13.48 -17.27 -9.06
N VAL A 413 13.15 -16.02 -9.34
CA VAL A 413 13.24 -15.40 -10.67
C VAL A 413 14.57 -14.68 -10.78
N THR A 414 15.25 -14.87 -11.91
CA THR A 414 16.55 -14.29 -12.23
C THR A 414 16.49 -13.77 -13.67
N GLY A 415 16.55 -12.46 -13.91
CA GLY A 415 16.45 -11.91 -15.27
C GLY A 415 15.32 -12.54 -16.12
N HIS A 416 15.68 -13.36 -17.11
CA HIS A 416 14.73 -14.03 -18.02
C HIS A 416 14.41 -15.50 -17.65
N GLU A 417 14.83 -15.98 -16.49
CA GLU A 417 14.68 -17.37 -16.05
C GLU A 417 14.01 -17.49 -14.68
N ALA A 418 13.45 -18.66 -14.37
CA ALA A 418 12.81 -18.94 -13.09
C ALA A 418 13.10 -20.37 -12.62
N PHE A 419 13.29 -20.53 -11.32
CA PHE A 419 13.68 -21.79 -10.68
C PHE A 419 12.81 -22.05 -9.47
N LEU A 420 12.21 -23.23 -9.43
CA LEU A 420 11.48 -23.73 -8.26
C LEU A 420 12.48 -24.33 -7.28
N LEU A 421 12.42 -23.91 -6.02
CA LEU A 421 13.09 -24.53 -4.87
C LEU A 421 12.03 -25.30 -4.08
N THR A 422 12.21 -26.62 -3.94
CA THR A 422 11.39 -27.52 -3.10
C THR A 422 12.26 -28.46 -2.27
N ASP A 423 11.62 -29.35 -1.51
CA ASP A 423 12.25 -30.51 -0.87
C ASP A 423 13.50 -30.16 -0.04
N PRO A 424 13.43 -29.18 0.89
CA PRO A 424 14.59 -28.77 1.67
C PRO A 424 15.11 -29.89 2.56
N HIS A 425 16.44 -29.98 2.70
CA HIS A 425 17.09 -30.95 3.57
C HIS A 425 16.64 -30.75 5.03
N GLN A 426 15.96 -31.75 5.61
CA GLN A 426 15.31 -31.60 6.91
C GLN A 426 16.29 -31.23 8.04
N ALA A 427 17.51 -31.80 8.03
CA ALA A 427 18.55 -31.48 9.00
C ALA A 427 19.00 -30.02 8.96
N PHE A 428 19.05 -29.41 7.76
CA PHE A 428 19.36 -27.99 7.59
C PHE A 428 18.23 -27.12 8.15
N VAL A 429 16.98 -27.38 7.76
CA VAL A 429 15.82 -26.63 8.28
C VAL A 429 15.68 -26.77 9.80
N ALA A 430 16.02 -27.93 10.36
CA ALA A 430 16.02 -28.15 11.81
C ALA A 430 17.09 -27.32 12.54
N GLU A 431 18.31 -27.22 11.98
CA GLU A 431 19.42 -26.46 12.58
C GLU A 431 19.18 -24.95 12.50
N GLU A 432 18.86 -24.39 11.33
CA GLU A 432 18.62 -22.95 11.19
C GLU A 432 17.44 -22.49 12.06
N LEU A 433 16.36 -23.29 12.11
CA LEU A 433 15.15 -22.97 12.87
C LEU A 433 15.18 -23.48 14.32
N ARG A 434 16.33 -23.93 14.83
CA ARG A 434 16.44 -24.46 16.22
C ARG A 434 16.01 -23.46 17.30
N ARG A 435 16.24 -22.17 17.06
CA ARG A 435 15.83 -21.05 17.94
C ARG A 435 14.42 -20.53 17.67
N VAL A 436 13.82 -20.90 16.53
CA VAL A 436 12.47 -20.45 16.15
C VAL A 436 11.40 -21.24 16.92
N PRO A 437 10.32 -20.62 17.41
CA PRO A 437 9.20 -21.32 18.05
C PRO A 437 8.60 -22.40 17.14
N ALA A 438 8.27 -23.58 17.70
CA ALA A 438 7.87 -24.76 16.93
C ALA A 438 6.71 -24.51 15.95
N ALA A 439 5.71 -23.72 16.36
CA ALA A 439 4.57 -23.33 15.52
C ALA A 439 4.96 -22.56 14.25
N LEU A 440 6.07 -21.81 14.26
CA LEU A 440 6.52 -21.02 13.11
C LEU A 440 7.46 -21.79 12.17
N ARG A 441 8.07 -22.91 12.61
CA ARG A 441 9.08 -23.65 11.82
C ARG A 441 8.58 -24.19 10.48
N ARG A 442 7.26 -24.29 10.30
CA ARG A 442 6.61 -24.78 9.07
C ARG A 442 6.14 -23.66 8.13
N MET A 443 6.32 -22.40 8.51
CA MET A 443 5.83 -21.26 7.74
C MET A 443 6.80 -20.92 6.60
N GLN A 444 6.30 -20.88 5.36
CA GLN A 444 7.08 -20.56 4.15
C GLN A 444 8.04 -19.37 4.36
N LEU A 445 7.53 -18.28 4.95
CA LEU A 445 8.24 -17.03 5.16
C LEU A 445 9.31 -17.11 6.27
N THR A 446 9.07 -17.92 7.30
CA THR A 446 10.05 -18.16 8.36
C THR A 446 11.21 -19.01 7.87
N VAL A 447 10.96 -20.01 7.03
CA VAL A 447 12.03 -20.77 6.35
C VAL A 447 12.79 -19.87 5.36
N LEU A 448 12.08 -19.04 4.59
CA LEU A 448 12.68 -18.10 3.65
C LEU A 448 13.63 -17.12 4.35
N HIS A 449 13.22 -16.51 5.47
CA HIS A 449 14.02 -15.50 6.15
C HIS A 449 15.24 -16.13 6.82
N ALA A 450 15.05 -17.00 7.81
CA ALA A 450 16.15 -17.53 8.62
C ALA A 450 17.06 -18.50 7.84
N ALA A 451 16.50 -19.46 7.10
CA ALA A 451 17.32 -20.47 6.44
C ALA A 451 17.90 -20.00 5.09
N VAL A 452 17.11 -19.28 4.27
CA VAL A 452 17.50 -18.97 2.89
C VAL A 452 18.14 -17.59 2.74
N ILE A 453 17.50 -16.53 3.23
CA ILE A 453 18.00 -15.15 3.10
C ILE A 453 19.17 -14.92 4.07
N GLU A 454 18.98 -15.22 5.35
CA GLU A 454 19.96 -15.00 6.42
C GLU A 454 21.13 -16.02 6.34
N THR A 455 20.91 -17.32 6.56
CA THR A 455 22.06 -18.27 6.56
C THR A 455 22.63 -18.55 5.15
N LEU A 456 21.79 -18.92 4.19
CA LEU A 456 22.26 -19.50 2.91
C LEU A 456 22.81 -18.44 1.94
N TRP A 457 22.13 -17.30 1.80
CA TRP A 457 22.54 -16.21 0.90
C TRP A 457 23.24 -15.05 1.62
N ARG A 458 23.19 -15.00 2.96
CA ARG A 458 23.89 -14.00 3.81
C ARG A 458 23.51 -12.55 3.50
N VAL A 459 22.24 -12.35 3.22
CA VAL A 459 21.66 -11.03 2.94
C VAL A 459 21.29 -10.35 4.26
N PRO A 460 21.80 -9.15 4.56
CA PRO A 460 21.40 -8.40 5.75
C PRO A 460 19.89 -8.09 5.74
N ASP A 461 19.23 -8.05 6.91
CA ASP A 461 17.84 -7.58 7.01
C ASP A 461 17.78 -6.03 7.00
N SER A 462 18.26 -5.41 5.93
CA SER A 462 18.20 -3.97 5.69
C SER A 462 17.11 -3.61 4.64
N PRO A 463 16.68 -2.34 4.58
CA PRO A 463 15.82 -1.85 3.49
C PRO A 463 16.51 -1.75 2.12
N GLU A 464 17.84 -1.76 2.09
CA GLU A 464 18.67 -1.65 0.88
C GLU A 464 18.90 -3.04 0.25
N ASP A 465 19.10 -4.05 1.10
CA ASP A 465 19.34 -5.44 0.70
C ASP A 465 18.05 -6.23 0.40
N ILE A 466 16.93 -5.85 1.02
CA ILE A 466 15.65 -6.57 0.93
C ILE A 466 14.51 -5.62 0.59
N HIS A 467 14.14 -5.58 -0.69
CA HIS A 467 12.94 -4.89 -1.17
C HIS A 467 11.69 -5.79 -1.02
N TYR A 468 10.56 -5.18 -0.67
CA TYR A 468 9.29 -5.86 -0.37
C TYR A 468 8.21 -5.44 -1.37
N GLU A 469 7.85 -6.34 -2.29
CA GLU A 469 6.94 -6.04 -3.42
C GLU A 469 5.70 -6.94 -3.38
N ALA A 470 4.51 -6.35 -3.54
CA ALA A 470 3.22 -7.05 -3.49
C ALA A 470 2.76 -7.56 -4.87
N SER A 471 3.31 -7.01 -5.96
CA SER A 471 3.04 -7.44 -7.33
C SER A 471 4.13 -8.39 -7.85
N PRO A 472 3.84 -9.68 -8.11
CA PRO A 472 4.83 -10.61 -8.67
C PRO A 472 5.37 -10.14 -10.03
N THR A 473 4.55 -9.38 -10.79
CA THR A 473 4.95 -8.79 -12.07
C THR A 473 5.97 -7.68 -11.89
N LYS A 474 5.80 -6.80 -10.90
CA LYS A 474 6.81 -5.79 -10.56
C LYS A 474 8.08 -6.42 -10.02
N ALA A 475 7.97 -7.44 -9.16
CA ALA A 475 9.12 -8.14 -8.59
C ALA A 475 9.98 -8.80 -9.68
N ALA A 476 9.35 -9.50 -10.63
CA ALA A 476 10.03 -10.08 -11.78
C ALA A 476 10.63 -9.02 -12.73
N ARG A 477 9.94 -7.88 -12.93
CA ARG A 477 10.44 -6.77 -13.76
C ARG A 477 11.66 -6.07 -13.15
N GLN A 478 11.66 -5.81 -11.84
CA GLN A 478 12.79 -5.15 -11.17
C GLN A 478 14.10 -5.92 -11.41
N VAL A 479 14.08 -7.25 -11.35
CA VAL A 479 15.27 -8.08 -11.58
C VAL A 479 15.58 -8.34 -13.05
N GLN A 480 14.73 -7.88 -13.97
CA GLN A 480 15.00 -7.80 -15.41
C GLN A 480 15.68 -6.49 -15.80
N GLU A 481 15.32 -5.39 -15.13
CA GLU A 481 15.89 -4.06 -15.41
C GLU A 481 17.17 -3.78 -14.60
N PHE A 482 17.27 -4.27 -13.36
CA PHE A 482 18.34 -3.90 -12.41
C PHE A 482 19.19 -5.07 -11.90
N GLY A 483 18.86 -6.32 -12.27
CA GLY A 483 19.55 -7.52 -11.79
C GLY A 483 19.16 -7.96 -10.38
N GLY A 484 20.02 -8.75 -9.72
CA GLY A 484 19.69 -9.44 -8.48
C GLY A 484 18.75 -10.64 -8.68
N ILE A 485 18.05 -11.06 -7.63
CA ILE A 485 17.02 -12.12 -7.69
C ILE A 485 15.71 -11.72 -7.02
N ALA A 486 14.59 -12.26 -7.50
CA ALA A 486 13.28 -12.05 -6.90
C ALA A 486 12.71 -13.39 -6.39
N VAL A 487 12.36 -13.46 -5.11
CA VAL A 487 11.71 -14.62 -4.51
C VAL A 487 10.21 -14.43 -4.48
N LEU A 488 9.52 -15.19 -5.33
CA LEU A 488 8.08 -15.34 -5.32
C LEU A 488 7.69 -16.39 -4.27
N VAL A 489 6.66 -16.08 -3.49
CA VAL A 489 6.18 -16.87 -2.36
C VAL A 489 4.68 -17.08 -2.46
N ALA A 490 4.19 -18.21 -1.95
CA ALA A 490 2.75 -18.39 -1.73
C ALA A 490 2.27 -17.52 -0.56
N PRO A 491 1.00 -17.08 -0.53
CA PRO A 491 0.44 -16.45 0.66
C PRO A 491 0.46 -17.43 1.85
N PRO A 492 0.75 -16.97 3.07
CA PRO A 492 0.54 -17.78 4.27
C PRO A 492 -0.95 -18.10 4.44
N ARG A 493 -1.29 -19.16 5.18
CA ARG A 493 -2.70 -19.51 5.44
C ARG A 493 -3.23 -18.64 6.58
N GLN A 494 -4.49 -18.18 6.48
CA GLN A 494 -5.07 -17.33 7.52
C GLN A 494 -5.11 -18.01 8.90
N ALA A 495 -5.47 -19.30 8.95
CA ALA A 495 -5.48 -20.07 10.20
C ALA A 495 -4.07 -20.18 10.83
N ASP A 496 -3.04 -20.35 9.99
CA ASP A 496 -1.63 -20.42 10.42
C ASP A 496 -1.19 -19.09 11.09
N LEU A 497 -1.62 -17.95 10.54
CA LEU A 497 -1.41 -16.61 11.13
C LEU A 497 -2.19 -16.39 12.43
N GLN A 498 -3.46 -16.80 12.46
CA GLN A 498 -4.33 -16.66 13.63
C GLN A 498 -3.82 -17.51 14.81
N ASN A 499 -3.33 -18.73 14.54
CA ASN A 499 -2.69 -19.58 15.53
C ASN A 499 -1.39 -18.97 16.08
N ALA A 500 -0.54 -18.41 15.21
CA ALA A 500 0.67 -17.71 15.64
C ALA A 500 0.35 -16.51 16.54
N ALA A 501 -0.52 -15.60 16.07
CA ALA A 501 -0.90 -14.39 16.80
C ALA A 501 -1.64 -14.68 18.11
N GLY A 502 -2.50 -15.72 18.13
CA GLY A 502 -3.18 -16.19 19.33
C GLY A 502 -2.24 -16.77 20.39
N ALA A 503 -1.08 -17.31 19.97
CA ALA A 503 0.02 -17.74 20.84
C ALA A 503 1.03 -16.62 21.16
N GLY A 504 0.76 -15.36 20.75
CA GLY A 504 1.66 -14.22 20.93
C GLY A 504 2.90 -14.23 20.03
N LEU A 505 2.95 -15.15 19.05
CA LEU A 505 4.09 -15.34 18.14
C LEU A 505 3.95 -14.44 16.90
N ARG A 506 5.07 -13.91 16.42
CA ARG A 506 5.14 -13.04 15.25
C ARG A 506 5.96 -13.66 14.12
N LEU A 507 5.60 -13.32 12.90
CA LEU A 507 6.38 -13.58 11.70
C LEU A 507 7.34 -12.42 11.38
N PRO A 508 8.38 -12.66 10.56
CA PRO A 508 9.22 -11.61 10.01
C PRO A 508 8.41 -10.46 9.38
N ARG A 509 8.97 -9.25 9.44
CA ARG A 509 8.34 -8.03 8.90
C ARG A 509 7.86 -8.19 7.45
N LYS A 510 6.69 -7.62 7.15
CA LYS A 510 6.01 -7.68 5.83
C LYS A 510 5.82 -9.11 5.34
N SER A 511 5.30 -9.97 6.21
CA SER A 511 4.92 -11.34 5.86
C SER A 511 3.59 -11.42 5.12
N THR A 512 2.72 -10.42 5.28
CA THR A 512 1.34 -10.45 4.82
C THR A 512 0.95 -9.15 4.12
N SER A 513 -0.07 -9.23 3.27
CA SER A 513 -0.77 -8.08 2.72
C SER A 513 -2.26 -8.39 2.69
N PHE A 514 -2.94 -8.02 3.78
CA PHE A 514 -4.40 -8.15 3.90
C PHE A 514 -5.12 -7.02 3.16
N GLY A 515 -6.28 -7.32 2.59
CA GLY A 515 -7.15 -6.31 2.00
C GLY A 515 -8.56 -6.81 1.65
N PRO A 516 -9.37 -5.95 1.01
CA PRO A 516 -9.05 -4.58 0.63
C PRO A 516 -8.81 -3.67 1.86
N ARG A 517 -7.78 -2.82 1.80
CA ARG A 517 -7.44 -1.91 2.92
C ARG A 517 -8.44 -0.76 3.02
N PRO A 518 -8.69 -0.20 4.22
CA PRO A 518 -9.52 0.99 4.35
C PRO A 518 -8.91 2.17 3.59
N HIS A 519 -9.72 2.92 2.84
CA HIS A 519 -9.23 4.11 2.15
C HIS A 519 -9.01 5.24 3.18
N PRO A 520 -7.84 5.91 3.17
CA PRO A 520 -7.54 7.00 4.11
C PRO A 520 -8.46 8.21 3.89
N GLY A 521 -8.59 9.08 4.90
CA GLY A 521 -9.28 10.37 4.77
C GLY A 521 -10.82 10.36 4.64
N LEU A 522 -11.48 9.22 4.43
CA LEU A 522 -12.95 9.14 4.31
C LEU A 522 -13.68 9.66 5.56
N VAL A 523 -13.14 9.37 6.74
CA VAL A 523 -13.42 10.11 7.97
C VAL A 523 -12.16 10.05 8.86
N LEU A 524 -11.70 11.22 9.29
CA LEU A 524 -10.57 11.40 10.19
C LEU A 524 -11.05 11.51 11.63
N ARG A 525 -10.24 11.02 12.58
CA ARG A 525 -10.41 11.24 14.02
C ARG A 525 -9.29 12.17 14.50
N LEU A 526 -9.64 13.28 15.14
CA LEU A 526 -8.70 14.21 15.76
C LEU A 526 -8.68 14.01 17.29
N PHE A 527 -7.65 14.51 17.96
CA PHE A 527 -7.47 14.44 19.42
C PHE A 527 -7.99 15.69 20.15
N ASP A 528 -8.58 16.65 19.44
CA ASP A 528 -9.13 17.90 20.01
C ASP A 528 -10.66 17.82 20.19
N GLU A 529 -11.12 16.63 20.56
CA GLU A 529 -12.50 16.16 20.32
C GLU A 529 -13.18 15.44 21.50
N ASP A 530 -12.47 15.25 22.62
CA ASP A 530 -12.94 14.52 23.82
C ASP A 530 -13.58 15.42 24.88
#